data_AF-A0A0E9M344-F1
#
_entry.id   AF-A0A0E9M344-F1
#
_cell.length_a   1.000
_cell.length_b   1.000
_cell.length_c   1.000
_cell.angle_alpha   90.00
_cell.angle_beta   90.00
_cell.angle_gamma   90.00
#
_symmetry.space_group_name_H-M   'P 1'
#
loop_
_entity.id
_entity.type
_entity.pdbx_description
1 polymer ?
#
loop_
_entity_poly.entity_id
_entity_poly.type
_entity_poly.pdbx_seq_one_letter_code
_entity_poly.pdbx_strand_id
1 'polypeptide(L)'
;MINENSKQSQYFHYFASDVDIKLIKFIFPEHVKANALKLIIMKNTLKSIIAILSIALVFVLFFIIPTLLFPVSEDLLKGINPEEMQLFFPLLIIYSLYISISYFFLLRNMDQKRTALFFQLLLAHFIMYPLMGLLESLFWGDAFKGVDVSEFIGIFLRFVITFSLFSGFLAIIGKKRTSSIHFFKQAANYKQAGIKILLIGLAYFVIYNLFGYFIAWQFEATRQFYTGSIENIGFFQSMWQNISNPVFVIVHTFRGMLFGVAGYLFHNILKCSRSRKIIILALIFGGFGFQIVLPNPLLPEMVRISHFIETTSSMLLFGALVGVIFNYKKAKSSGSLYDTATGRLWPKGANHSIAKGLFKKQPRGYCRPDVH
;
A
#
# COMPACT_ATOMS: atom_id res chain seq x y z
N MET A 1 -7.19 -26.60 -33.28
CA MET A 1 -7.36 -25.16 -33.04
C MET A 1 -8.19 -24.99 -31.77
N ILE A 2 -7.52 -24.79 -30.64
CA ILE A 2 -8.16 -24.61 -29.33
C ILE A 2 -8.49 -23.12 -29.20
N ASN A 3 -9.74 -22.84 -28.87
CA ASN A 3 -10.37 -21.52 -28.88
C ASN A 3 -9.77 -20.60 -27.79
N GLU A 4 -8.82 -19.74 -28.17
CA GLU A 4 -8.16 -18.77 -27.28
C GLU A 4 -9.07 -17.60 -26.85
N ASN A 5 -10.23 -17.42 -27.50
CA ASN A 5 -11.12 -16.30 -27.21
C ASN A 5 -11.94 -16.43 -25.92
N SER A 6 -11.94 -17.59 -25.23
CA SER A 6 -12.70 -17.75 -23.98
C SER A 6 -11.96 -17.24 -22.72
N LYS A 7 -10.63 -17.03 -22.79
CA LYS A 7 -9.84 -16.57 -21.63
C LYS A 7 -9.74 -15.05 -21.49
N GLN A 8 -9.91 -14.27 -22.56
CA GLN A 8 -9.87 -12.81 -22.47
C GLN A 8 -11.15 -12.18 -21.87
N SER A 9 -12.30 -12.86 -21.96
CA SER A 9 -13.56 -12.39 -21.38
C SER A 9 -13.60 -12.42 -19.84
N GLN A 10 -12.74 -13.21 -19.18
CA GLN A 10 -12.76 -13.33 -17.72
C GLN A 10 -12.08 -12.16 -16.98
N TYR A 11 -11.26 -11.35 -17.65
CA TYR A 11 -10.52 -10.26 -16.98
C TYR A 11 -11.28 -8.93 -16.95
N PHE A 12 -12.28 -8.73 -17.82
CA PHE A 12 -13.05 -7.47 -17.91
C PHE A 12 -14.36 -7.44 -17.10
N HIS A 13 -14.71 -8.52 -16.41
CA HIS A 13 -16.00 -8.64 -15.71
C HIS A 13 -16.10 -7.95 -14.33
N TYR A 14 -15.08 -7.21 -13.87
CA TYR A 14 -14.93 -6.88 -12.45
C TYR A 14 -15.38 -5.48 -11.99
N PHE A 15 -16.22 -4.77 -12.76
CA PHE A 15 -16.61 -3.37 -12.48
C PHE A 15 -18.10 -3.13 -12.17
N ALA A 16 -18.94 -4.15 -12.15
CA ALA A 16 -20.32 -4.04 -11.68
C ALA A 16 -20.55 -4.92 -10.45
N SER A 17 -21.56 -4.60 -9.64
CA SER A 17 -21.87 -5.43 -8.48
C SER A 17 -22.18 -6.85 -8.97
N ASP A 18 -21.57 -7.88 -8.35
CA ASP A 18 -21.74 -9.29 -8.76
C ASP A 18 -23.23 -9.73 -8.79
N VAL A 19 -24.08 -9.00 -8.08
CA VAL A 19 -25.53 -9.25 -7.97
C VAL A 19 -26.26 -8.76 -9.22
N ASP A 20 -25.96 -7.56 -9.71
CA ASP A 20 -26.66 -6.99 -10.88
C ASP A 20 -26.32 -7.75 -12.17
N ILE A 21 -25.06 -8.18 -12.32
CA ILE A 21 -24.61 -8.92 -13.52
C ILE A 21 -25.27 -10.30 -13.59
N LYS A 22 -25.39 -11.00 -12.45
CA LYS A 22 -26.01 -12.33 -12.40
C LYS A 22 -27.51 -12.29 -12.73
N LEU A 23 -28.22 -11.27 -12.24
CA LEU A 23 -29.65 -11.11 -12.51
C LEU A 23 -29.93 -10.80 -13.99
N ILE A 24 -29.11 -9.94 -14.62
CA ILE A 24 -29.26 -9.58 -16.03
C ILE A 24 -28.95 -10.77 -16.95
N LYS A 25 -27.98 -11.61 -16.57
CA LYS A 25 -27.67 -12.85 -17.30
C LYS A 25 -28.83 -13.84 -17.32
N PHE A 26 -29.71 -13.82 -16.31
CA PHE A 26 -30.80 -14.77 -16.17
C PHE A 26 -32.09 -14.35 -16.89
N ILE A 27 -32.36 -13.04 -17.02
CA ILE A 27 -33.71 -12.56 -17.38
C ILE A 27 -33.86 -12.12 -18.84
N PHE A 28 -32.81 -11.60 -19.49
CA PHE A 28 -32.95 -10.88 -20.77
C PHE A 28 -32.46 -11.66 -22.01
N PRO A 29 -33.02 -11.38 -23.22
CA PRO A 29 -32.45 -11.82 -24.49
C PRO A 29 -31.02 -11.29 -24.71
N GLU A 30 -30.18 -12.01 -25.47
CA GLU A 30 -28.74 -11.69 -25.66
C GLU A 30 -28.46 -10.26 -26.15
N HIS A 31 -29.27 -9.72 -27.07
CA HIS A 31 -29.08 -8.35 -27.57
C HIS A 31 -29.46 -7.28 -26.52
N VAL A 32 -30.45 -7.54 -25.67
CA VAL A 32 -30.84 -6.65 -24.55
C VAL A 32 -29.80 -6.70 -23.43
N LYS A 33 -29.24 -7.90 -23.15
CA LYS A 33 -28.16 -8.11 -22.18
C LYS A 33 -26.93 -7.26 -22.50
N ALA A 34 -26.53 -7.20 -23.77
CA ALA A 34 -25.34 -6.43 -24.18
C ALA A 34 -25.50 -4.93 -23.91
N ASN A 35 -26.65 -4.34 -24.29
CA ASN A 35 -26.91 -2.92 -24.10
C ASN A 35 -27.07 -2.56 -22.61
N ALA A 36 -27.81 -3.37 -21.84
CA ALA A 36 -27.97 -3.16 -20.41
C ALA A 36 -26.63 -3.27 -19.65
N LEU A 37 -25.80 -4.26 -20.00
CA LEU A 37 -24.47 -4.44 -19.41
C LEU A 37 -23.56 -3.25 -19.74
N LYS A 38 -23.54 -2.79 -21.00
CA LYS A 38 -22.76 -1.60 -21.42
C LYS A 38 -23.17 -0.36 -20.62
N LEU A 39 -24.46 -0.13 -20.43
CA LEU A 39 -24.99 1.00 -19.66
C LEU A 39 -24.55 0.92 -18.18
N ILE A 40 -24.60 -0.25 -17.57
CA ILE A 40 -24.19 -0.45 -16.18
C ILE A 40 -22.69 -0.24 -15.99
N ILE A 41 -21.88 -0.77 -16.91
CA ILE A 41 -20.43 -0.55 -16.91
C ILE A 41 -20.14 0.94 -17.04
N MET A 42 -20.75 1.63 -18.00
CA MET A 42 -20.58 3.07 -18.20
C MET A 42 -20.94 3.88 -16.95
N LYS A 43 -22.09 3.59 -16.32
CA LYS A 43 -22.53 4.25 -15.08
C LYS A 43 -21.55 4.03 -13.92
N ASN A 44 -21.04 2.80 -13.75
CA ASN A 44 -20.09 2.48 -12.68
C ASN A 44 -18.71 3.10 -12.91
N THR A 45 -18.26 3.15 -14.17
CA THR A 45 -17.04 3.84 -14.57
C THR A 45 -17.15 5.32 -14.29
N LEU A 46 -18.22 5.98 -14.74
CA LEU A 46 -18.46 7.41 -14.50
C LEU A 46 -18.48 7.73 -13.00
N LYS A 47 -19.17 6.93 -12.19
CA LYS A 47 -19.18 7.08 -10.72
C LYS A 47 -17.79 6.95 -10.09
N SER A 48 -16.95 6.09 -10.66
CA SER A 48 -15.58 5.88 -10.18
C SER A 48 -14.68 7.06 -10.55
N ILE A 49 -14.80 7.56 -11.79
CA ILE A 49 -14.09 8.76 -12.26
C ILE A 49 -14.47 9.96 -11.37
N ILE A 50 -15.76 10.22 -11.15
CA ILE A 50 -16.22 11.31 -10.29
C ILE A 50 -15.64 11.16 -8.88
N ALA A 51 -15.67 9.97 -8.29
CA ALA A 51 -15.11 9.74 -6.96
C ALA A 51 -13.60 10.01 -6.90
N ILE A 52 -12.83 9.57 -7.91
CA ILE A 52 -11.39 9.83 -7.99
C ILE A 52 -11.12 11.34 -8.10
N LEU A 53 -11.83 12.04 -8.97
CA LEU A 53 -11.67 13.49 -9.15
C LEU A 53 -12.07 14.27 -7.90
N SER A 54 -13.11 13.86 -7.18
CA SER A 54 -13.50 14.47 -5.91
C SER A 54 -12.44 14.26 -4.82
N ILE A 55 -11.86 13.06 -4.72
CA ILE A 55 -10.75 12.79 -3.79
C ILE A 55 -9.54 13.67 -4.15
N ALA A 56 -9.25 13.82 -5.43
CA ALA A 56 -8.10 14.60 -5.91
C ALA A 56 -8.27 16.09 -5.58
N LEU A 57 -9.44 16.66 -5.88
CA LEU A 57 -9.75 18.05 -5.57
C LEU A 57 -9.62 18.33 -4.06
N VAL A 58 -10.19 17.47 -3.22
CA VAL A 58 -10.10 17.62 -1.75
C VAL A 58 -8.66 17.49 -1.27
N PHE A 59 -7.88 16.58 -1.84
CA PHE A 59 -6.47 16.42 -1.52
C PHE A 59 -5.65 17.68 -1.87
N VAL A 60 -5.89 18.30 -3.03
CA VAL A 60 -5.25 19.57 -3.42
C VAL A 60 -5.55 20.65 -2.38
N LEU A 61 -6.81 20.79 -1.95
CA LEU A 61 -7.19 21.76 -0.91
C LEU A 61 -6.46 21.50 0.41
N PHE A 62 -6.40 20.24 0.85
CA PHE A 62 -5.68 19.86 2.08
C PHE A 62 -4.17 19.97 1.98
N PHE A 63 -3.61 20.01 0.77
CA PHE A 63 -2.20 20.28 0.53
C PHE A 63 -1.89 21.79 0.58
N ILE A 64 -2.78 22.61 0.01
CA ILE A 64 -2.61 24.06 -0.03
C ILE A 64 -2.79 24.70 1.35
N ILE A 65 -3.82 24.31 2.11
CA ILE A 65 -4.15 24.94 3.41
C ILE A 65 -2.93 24.99 4.35
N PRO A 66 -2.18 23.90 4.60
CA PRO A 66 -1.05 23.96 5.51
C PRO A 66 0.13 24.74 4.95
N THR A 67 0.28 24.78 3.62
CA THR A 67 1.31 25.60 2.96
C THR A 67 1.06 27.09 3.16
N LEU A 68 -0.21 27.52 3.29
CA LEU A 68 -0.55 28.90 3.64
C LEU A 68 -0.32 29.21 5.12
N LEU A 69 -0.53 28.23 6.02
CA LEU A 69 -0.33 28.39 7.46
C LEU A 69 1.15 28.42 7.86
N PHE A 70 1.97 27.65 7.16
CA PHE A 70 3.40 27.55 7.39
C PHE A 70 4.11 27.85 6.07
N PRO A 71 4.23 29.10 5.61
CA PRO A 71 4.90 29.41 4.35
C PRO A 71 6.37 29.00 4.37
N VAL A 72 6.98 28.82 3.19
CA VAL A 72 8.43 28.62 3.05
C VAL A 72 9.11 29.98 3.25
N SER A 73 10.27 30.05 3.92
CA SER A 73 11.02 31.30 3.98
C SER A 73 11.42 31.84 2.61
N GLU A 74 11.56 33.16 2.53
CA GLU A 74 12.01 33.83 1.32
C GLU A 74 13.41 33.37 0.89
N ASP A 75 14.28 33.03 1.83
CA ASP A 75 15.64 32.58 1.52
C ASP A 75 15.67 31.23 0.81
N LEU A 76 14.82 30.29 1.23
CA LEU A 76 14.62 29.03 0.52
C LEU A 76 13.99 29.24 -0.86
N LEU A 77 13.04 30.18 -0.99
CA LEU A 77 12.39 30.46 -2.27
C LEU A 77 13.34 31.07 -3.31
N LYS A 78 14.37 31.81 -2.89
CA LYS A 78 15.42 32.32 -3.80
C LYS A 78 16.22 31.20 -4.48
N GLY A 79 16.28 30.02 -3.88
CA GLY A 79 16.98 28.85 -4.42
C GLY A 79 16.20 28.09 -5.50
N ILE A 80 14.91 28.38 -5.69
CA ILE A 80 14.07 27.72 -6.70
C ILE A 80 14.17 28.44 -8.04
N ASN A 81 14.27 27.65 -9.11
CA ASN A 81 14.10 28.16 -10.47
C ASN A 81 12.65 28.67 -10.67
N PRO A 82 12.43 29.95 -11.03
CA PRO A 82 11.08 30.49 -11.25
C PRO A 82 10.26 29.73 -12.30
N GLU A 83 10.91 29.20 -13.35
CA GLU A 83 10.23 28.41 -14.38
C GLU A 83 9.74 27.06 -13.82
N GLU A 84 10.54 26.43 -12.96
CA GLU A 84 10.18 25.20 -12.27
C GLU A 84 8.99 25.42 -11.32
N MET A 85 8.95 26.57 -10.62
CA MET A 85 7.86 26.90 -9.72
C MET A 85 6.51 27.03 -10.43
N GLN A 86 6.49 27.45 -11.70
CA GLN A 86 5.27 27.49 -12.51
C GLN A 86 4.65 26.09 -12.70
N LEU A 87 5.46 25.03 -12.64
CA LEU A 87 5.00 23.65 -12.74
C LEU A 87 4.41 23.10 -11.44
N PHE A 88 4.49 23.82 -10.32
CA PHE A 88 4.04 23.33 -9.03
C PHE A 88 2.57 22.89 -9.05
N PHE A 89 1.68 23.74 -9.55
CA PHE A 89 0.25 23.43 -9.55
C PHE A 89 -0.14 22.30 -10.53
N PRO A 90 0.34 22.29 -11.80
CA PRO A 90 0.15 21.15 -12.69
C PRO A 90 0.65 19.82 -12.09
N LEU A 91 1.83 19.82 -11.49
CA LEU A 91 2.41 18.62 -10.87
C LEU A 91 1.66 18.20 -9.60
N LEU A 92 1.12 19.16 -8.84
CA LEU A 92 0.24 18.89 -7.70
C LEU A 92 -1.06 18.21 -8.14
N ILE A 93 -1.63 18.61 -9.29
CA ILE A 93 -2.80 17.91 -9.85
C ILE A 93 -2.43 16.46 -10.20
N ILE A 94 -1.32 16.23 -10.89
CA ILE A 94 -0.88 14.87 -11.25
C ILE A 94 -0.65 14.01 -9.99
N TYR A 95 0.05 14.55 -9.00
CA TYR A 95 0.25 13.87 -7.72
C TYR A 95 -1.07 13.57 -7.00
N SER A 96 -2.00 14.54 -6.97
CA SER A 96 -3.31 14.36 -6.35
C SER A 96 -4.13 13.26 -7.05
N LEU A 97 -4.03 13.13 -8.38
CA LEU A 97 -4.67 12.06 -9.14
C LEU A 97 -4.08 10.70 -8.78
N TYR A 98 -2.75 10.60 -8.69
CA TYR A 98 -2.06 9.38 -8.28
C TYR A 98 -2.51 8.92 -6.87
N ILE A 99 -2.50 9.83 -5.90
CA ILE A 99 -2.96 9.57 -4.54
C ILE A 99 -4.42 9.14 -4.55
N SER A 100 -5.27 9.84 -5.32
CA SER A 100 -6.71 9.56 -5.38
C SER A 100 -7.03 8.19 -5.96
N ILE A 101 -6.31 7.76 -7.00
CA ILE A 101 -6.44 6.41 -7.56
C ILE A 101 -6.08 5.37 -6.50
N SER A 102 -4.96 5.57 -5.80
CA SER A 102 -4.46 4.67 -4.76
C SER A 102 -5.48 4.49 -3.62
N TYR A 103 -6.00 5.60 -3.08
CA TYR A 103 -6.97 5.58 -1.99
C TYR A 103 -8.38 5.21 -2.45
N PHE A 104 -8.76 5.48 -3.69
CA PHE A 104 -10.00 4.96 -4.27
C PHE A 104 -10.00 3.42 -4.25
N PHE A 105 -8.90 2.79 -4.64
CA PHE A 105 -8.78 1.33 -4.56
C PHE A 105 -8.79 0.81 -3.12
N LEU A 106 -8.14 1.51 -2.18
CA LEU A 106 -8.22 1.17 -0.75
C LEU A 106 -9.67 1.21 -0.24
N LEU A 107 -10.39 2.31 -0.48
CA LEU A 107 -11.77 2.50 -0.02
C LEU A 107 -12.75 1.49 -0.64
N ARG A 108 -12.50 1.02 -1.87
CA ARG A 108 -13.31 -0.02 -2.51
C ARG A 108 -13.09 -1.41 -1.91
N ASN A 109 -11.94 -1.64 -1.30
CA ASN A 109 -11.50 -2.93 -0.80
C ASN A 109 -11.40 -3.01 0.72
N MET A 110 -11.92 -2.02 1.45
CA MET A 110 -11.90 -2.03 2.92
C MET A 110 -13.13 -2.71 3.54
N ASP A 111 -13.01 -3.09 4.81
CA ASP A 111 -14.11 -3.63 5.63
C ASP A 111 -13.98 -3.20 7.09
N GLN A 112 -13.88 -1.90 7.32
CA GLN A 112 -13.73 -1.33 8.66
C GLN A 112 -14.80 -0.27 8.94
N LYS A 113 -15.08 -0.07 10.24
CA LYS A 113 -15.88 1.06 10.71
C LYS A 113 -15.11 2.37 10.48
N ARG A 114 -15.82 3.47 10.25
CA ARG A 114 -15.22 4.79 9.96
C ARG A 114 -14.22 5.25 11.02
N THR A 115 -14.51 5.03 12.30
CA THR A 115 -13.61 5.40 13.40
C THR A 115 -12.31 4.58 13.39
N ALA A 116 -12.40 3.26 13.22
CA ALA A 116 -11.23 2.40 13.11
C ALA A 116 -10.39 2.73 11.86
N LEU A 117 -11.06 3.00 10.74
CA LEU A 117 -10.42 3.45 9.50
C LEU A 117 -9.69 4.77 9.69
N PHE A 118 -10.31 5.76 10.36
CA PHE A 118 -9.69 7.06 10.66
C PHE A 118 -8.38 6.89 11.43
N PHE A 119 -8.40 6.19 12.58
CA PHE A 119 -7.20 6.05 13.41
C PHE A 119 -6.10 5.23 12.72
N GLN A 120 -6.46 4.18 11.96
CA GLN A 120 -5.47 3.41 11.21
C GLN A 120 -4.84 4.22 10.08
N LEU A 121 -5.65 4.98 9.32
CA LEU A 121 -5.13 5.87 8.28
C LEU A 121 -4.29 7.00 8.88
N LEU A 122 -4.76 7.64 9.95
CA LEU A 122 -4.05 8.72 10.63
C LEU A 122 -2.65 8.26 11.05
N LEU A 123 -2.56 7.12 11.75
CA LEU A 123 -1.29 6.57 12.21
C LEU A 123 -0.41 6.12 11.03
N ALA A 124 -0.99 5.43 10.04
CA ALA A 124 -0.23 4.96 8.88
C ALA A 124 0.35 6.12 8.06
N HIS A 125 -0.45 7.16 7.80
CA HIS A 125 0.02 8.33 7.09
C HIS A 125 1.03 9.13 7.91
N PHE A 126 0.81 9.32 9.23
CA PHE A 126 1.76 10.02 10.10
C PHE A 126 3.13 9.36 10.07
N ILE A 127 3.17 8.03 10.20
CA ILE A 127 4.42 7.28 10.13
C ILE A 127 5.03 7.44 8.73
N MET A 128 4.24 7.25 7.68
CA MET A 128 4.75 7.16 6.31
C MET A 128 5.22 8.49 5.73
N TYR A 129 4.57 9.62 6.04
CA TYR A 129 4.85 10.92 5.43
C TYR A 129 5.63 11.86 6.35
N PRO A 130 5.01 12.50 7.38
CA PRO A 130 5.72 13.50 8.17
C PRO A 130 6.87 12.89 8.98
N LEU A 131 6.67 11.75 9.65
CA LEU A 131 7.74 11.15 10.46
C LEU A 131 8.93 10.69 9.60
N MET A 132 8.67 10.05 8.46
CA MET A 132 9.73 9.64 7.54
C MET A 132 10.51 10.81 6.96
N GLY A 133 9.79 11.85 6.51
CA GLY A 133 10.43 13.06 5.98
C GLY A 133 11.30 13.73 7.03
N LEU A 134 10.81 13.86 8.27
CA LEU A 134 11.59 14.45 9.36
C LEU A 134 12.85 13.63 9.68
N LEU A 135 12.73 12.30 9.82
CA LEU A 135 13.89 11.44 10.07
C LEU A 135 14.93 11.55 8.96
N GLU A 136 14.49 11.67 7.71
CA GLU A 136 15.36 11.83 6.55
C GLU A 136 16.07 13.19 6.54
N SER A 137 15.34 14.28 6.77
CA SER A 137 15.92 15.63 6.87
C SER A 137 16.91 15.75 8.02
N LEU A 138 16.63 15.12 9.16
CA LEU A 138 17.56 15.12 10.30
C LEU A 138 18.82 14.30 10.02
N PHE A 139 18.68 13.15 9.34
CA PHE A 139 19.83 12.30 9.01
C PHE A 139 20.75 12.93 7.96
N TRP A 140 20.17 13.57 6.94
CA TRP A 140 20.91 14.24 5.85
C TRP A 140 21.10 15.73 6.06
N GLY A 141 20.91 16.24 7.28
CA GLY A 141 20.95 17.68 7.58
C GLY A 141 22.20 18.39 7.06
N ASP A 142 23.36 17.72 7.11
CA ASP A 142 24.64 18.25 6.63
C ASP A 142 24.68 18.54 5.12
N ALA A 143 23.85 17.84 4.33
CA ALA A 143 23.72 18.09 2.89
C ALA A 143 22.88 19.35 2.61
N PHE A 144 21.96 19.71 3.50
CA PHE A 144 21.08 20.87 3.40
C PHE A 144 21.73 22.11 4.03
N LYS A 145 22.93 22.45 3.58
CA LYS A 145 23.68 23.61 4.10
C LYS A 145 22.85 24.89 3.97
N GLY A 146 22.70 25.61 5.08
CA GLY A 146 21.96 26.87 5.13
C GLY A 146 20.44 26.73 5.33
N VAL A 147 19.92 25.51 5.48
CA VAL A 147 18.52 25.29 5.85
C VAL A 147 18.39 25.21 7.38
N ASP A 148 17.58 26.10 7.96
CA ASP A 148 17.34 26.10 9.39
C ASP A 148 16.41 24.95 9.83
N VAL A 149 16.58 24.50 11.08
CA VAL A 149 15.74 23.41 11.65
C VAL A 149 14.26 23.79 11.67
N SER A 150 13.93 25.08 11.80
CA SER A 150 12.55 25.55 11.76
C SER A 150 11.85 25.25 10.42
N GLU A 151 12.59 25.19 9.30
CA GLU A 151 12.06 24.84 7.98
C GLU A 151 11.64 23.37 7.92
N PHE A 152 12.47 22.46 8.48
CA PHE A 152 12.11 21.05 8.58
C PHE A 152 10.88 20.84 9.47
N ILE A 153 10.77 21.60 10.57
CA ILE A 153 9.59 21.58 11.43
C ILE A 153 8.36 22.10 10.67
N GLY A 154 8.48 23.18 9.91
CA GLY A 154 7.40 23.72 9.07
C GLY A 154 6.90 22.69 8.06
N ILE A 155 7.80 22.03 7.34
CA ILE A 155 7.46 20.97 6.38
C ILE A 155 6.81 19.78 7.08
N PHE A 156 7.34 19.36 8.23
CA PHE A 156 6.75 18.31 9.06
C PHE A 156 5.29 18.64 9.43
N LEU A 157 5.03 19.86 9.92
CA LEU A 157 3.69 20.30 10.30
C LEU A 157 2.74 20.36 9.10
N ARG A 158 3.20 20.80 7.92
CA ARG A 158 2.39 20.77 6.69
C ARG A 158 1.89 19.35 6.41
N PHE A 159 2.78 18.37 6.42
CA PHE A 159 2.41 16.98 6.17
C PHE A 159 1.53 16.38 7.27
N VAL A 160 1.78 16.71 8.55
CA VAL A 160 0.90 16.30 9.66
C VAL A 160 -0.52 16.78 9.41
N ILE A 161 -0.72 18.06 9.08
CA ILE A 161 -2.05 18.62 8.87
C ILE A 161 -2.70 18.05 7.61
N THR A 162 -2.00 18.05 6.47
CA THR A 162 -2.51 17.52 5.19
C THR A 162 -3.01 16.09 5.35
N PHE A 163 -2.19 15.20 5.91
CA PHE A 163 -2.55 13.79 6.03
C PHE A 163 -3.53 13.50 7.17
N SER A 164 -3.60 14.34 8.20
CA SER A 164 -4.64 14.23 9.23
C SER A 164 -6.02 14.57 8.66
N LEU A 165 -6.14 15.70 7.95
CA LEU A 165 -7.37 16.10 7.27
C LEU A 165 -7.79 15.07 6.23
N PHE A 166 -6.82 14.60 5.42
CA PHE A 166 -7.09 13.60 4.40
C PHE A 166 -7.55 12.26 4.99
N SER A 167 -6.95 11.80 6.10
CA SER A 167 -7.41 10.61 6.82
C SER A 167 -8.85 10.75 7.31
N GLY A 168 -9.21 11.93 7.86
CA GLY A 168 -10.57 12.25 8.27
C GLY A 168 -11.56 12.19 7.11
N PHE A 169 -11.23 12.83 5.99
CA PHE A 169 -12.06 12.82 4.79
C PHE A 169 -12.27 11.41 4.23
N LEU A 170 -11.19 10.62 4.06
CA LEU A 170 -11.28 9.24 3.59
C LEU A 170 -12.17 8.38 4.50
N ALA A 171 -12.08 8.59 5.82
CA ALA A 171 -12.92 7.90 6.78
C ALA A 171 -14.41 8.25 6.66
N ILE A 172 -14.73 9.51 6.35
CA ILE A 172 -16.10 9.99 6.14
C ILE A 172 -16.72 9.39 4.87
N ILE A 173 -16.02 9.47 3.74
CA ILE A 173 -16.51 8.95 2.45
C ILE A 173 -16.45 7.42 2.37
N GLY A 174 -15.69 6.81 3.27
CA GLY A 174 -15.61 5.37 3.45
C GLY A 174 -17.00 4.75 3.67
N LYS A 175 -17.35 3.76 2.85
CA LYS A 175 -18.59 3.00 2.99
C LYS A 175 -18.62 2.24 4.31
N LYS A 176 -19.69 2.43 5.08
CA LYS A 176 -19.99 1.61 6.24
C LYS A 176 -20.32 0.20 5.76
N ARG A 177 -19.41 -0.75 5.98
CA ARG A 177 -19.79 -2.16 5.95
C ARG A 177 -20.11 -2.58 7.38
N THR A 178 -21.27 -3.22 7.54
CA THR A 178 -21.60 -3.99 8.74
C THR A 178 -20.60 -5.13 8.79
N SER A 179 -19.41 -4.87 9.34
CA SER A 179 -18.60 -5.95 9.86
C SER A 179 -19.49 -6.62 10.91
N SER A 180 -20.00 -7.81 10.62
CA SER A 180 -20.44 -8.69 11.70
C SER A 180 -19.28 -8.70 12.67
N ILE A 181 -19.56 -8.38 13.92
CA ILE A 181 -18.56 -8.15 14.94
C ILE A 181 -17.88 -9.51 15.21
N HIS A 182 -16.90 -9.86 14.40
CA HIS A 182 -15.79 -10.72 14.79
C HIS A 182 -14.68 -9.81 15.32
N PHE A 183 -15.04 -8.89 16.22
CA PHE A 183 -14.08 -8.43 17.22
C PHE A 183 -13.73 -9.68 18.02
N PHE A 184 -12.45 -10.04 18.07
CA PHE A 184 -11.88 -11.14 18.85
C PHE A 184 -12.25 -12.57 18.41
N LYS A 185 -11.38 -13.19 17.60
CA LYS A 185 -10.88 -14.55 17.91
C LYS A 185 -9.69 -15.03 17.08
N GLN A 186 -9.07 -14.17 16.27
CA GLN A 186 -7.70 -14.42 15.86
C GLN A 186 -6.84 -13.49 16.72
N ALA A 187 -6.38 -13.98 17.87
CA ALA A 187 -5.37 -13.29 18.65
C ALA A 187 -4.27 -12.88 17.66
N ALA A 188 -4.14 -11.57 17.43
CA ALA A 188 -3.17 -11.07 16.49
C ALA A 188 -1.82 -11.63 16.94
N ASN A 189 -1.19 -12.43 16.09
CA ASN A 189 0.09 -13.01 16.44
C ASN A 189 1.13 -11.90 16.30
N TYR A 190 1.23 -11.05 17.32
CA TYR A 190 2.11 -9.89 17.36
C TYR A 190 3.57 -10.31 17.17
N LYS A 191 3.95 -11.51 17.62
CA LYS A 191 5.26 -12.10 17.33
C LYS A 191 5.48 -12.31 15.82
N GLN A 192 4.51 -12.88 15.11
CA GLN A 192 4.60 -13.03 13.65
C GLN A 192 4.59 -11.67 12.94
N ALA A 193 3.77 -10.72 13.39
CA ALA A 193 3.76 -9.37 12.84
C ALA A 193 5.13 -8.68 13.03
N GLY A 194 5.72 -8.78 14.22
CA GLY A 194 7.04 -8.24 14.54
C GLY A 194 8.15 -8.84 13.67
N ILE A 195 8.16 -10.16 13.50
CA ILE A 195 9.13 -10.82 12.59
C ILE A 195 8.96 -10.32 11.15
N LYS A 196 7.71 -10.19 10.68
CA LYS A 196 7.44 -9.67 9.33
C LYS A 196 7.90 -8.21 9.18
N ILE A 197 7.68 -7.37 10.19
CA ILE A 197 8.15 -5.98 10.21
C ILE A 197 9.68 -5.92 10.20
N LEU A 198 10.36 -6.78 10.96
CA LEU A 198 11.82 -6.87 10.92
C LEU A 198 12.33 -7.29 9.53
N LEU A 199 11.72 -8.31 8.91
CA LEU A 199 12.05 -8.73 7.54
C LEU A 199 11.82 -7.61 6.52
N ILE A 200 10.74 -6.83 6.69
CA ILE A 200 10.48 -5.64 5.86
C ILE A 200 11.57 -4.59 6.08
N GLY A 201 12.02 -4.36 7.32
CA GLY A 201 13.11 -3.44 7.63
C GLY A 201 14.42 -3.80 6.93
N LEU A 202 14.80 -5.07 6.97
CA LEU A 202 15.99 -5.57 6.27
C LEU A 202 15.84 -5.47 4.75
N ALA A 203 14.67 -5.80 4.22
CA ALA A 203 14.41 -5.69 2.78
C ALA A 203 14.44 -4.23 2.29
N TYR A 204 13.91 -3.31 3.10
CA TYR A 204 13.98 -1.87 2.82
C TYR A 204 15.44 -1.40 2.74
N PHE A 205 16.29 -1.80 3.70
CA PHE A 205 17.71 -1.44 3.69
C PHE A 205 18.40 -1.87 2.39
N VAL A 206 18.12 -3.09 1.91
CA VAL A 206 18.66 -3.59 0.63
C VAL A 206 18.12 -2.78 -0.54
N ILE A 207 16.81 -2.56 -0.63
CA ILE A 207 16.19 -1.79 -1.72
C ILE A 207 16.72 -0.36 -1.75
N TYR A 208 16.82 0.29 -0.59
CA TYR A 208 17.34 1.65 -0.43
C TYR A 208 18.74 1.77 -1.01
N ASN A 209 19.66 0.87 -0.64
CA ASN A 209 21.01 0.88 -1.17
C ASN A 209 21.08 0.59 -2.68
N LEU A 210 20.30 -0.38 -3.17
CA LEU A 210 20.30 -0.73 -4.58
C LEU A 210 19.76 0.40 -5.46
N PHE A 211 18.60 0.97 -5.13
CA PHE A 211 18.01 2.05 -5.90
C PHE A 211 18.78 3.36 -5.72
N GLY A 212 19.24 3.63 -4.49
CA GLY A 212 20.14 4.74 -4.19
C GLY A 212 21.35 4.71 -5.10
N TYR A 213 22.04 3.58 -5.22
CA TYR A 213 23.20 3.47 -6.11
C TYR A 213 22.83 3.44 -7.61
N PHE A 214 22.00 2.50 -8.06
CA PHE A 214 21.76 2.25 -9.48
C PHE A 214 20.86 3.27 -10.17
N ILE A 215 20.15 4.12 -9.41
CA ILE A 215 19.31 5.18 -9.97
C ILE A 215 19.82 6.54 -9.54
N ALA A 216 19.69 6.93 -8.27
CA ALA A 216 19.98 8.30 -7.85
C ALA A 216 21.46 8.66 -7.93
N TRP A 217 22.35 7.77 -7.47
CA TRP A 217 23.80 7.99 -7.46
C TRP A 217 24.42 8.00 -8.87
N GLN A 218 23.67 7.63 -9.91
CA GLN A 218 24.12 7.77 -11.29
C GLN A 218 24.10 9.24 -11.76
N PHE A 219 23.28 10.09 -11.13
CA PHE A 219 23.20 11.51 -11.44
C PHE A 219 24.36 12.26 -10.78
N GLU A 220 25.13 12.98 -11.59
CA GLU A 220 26.25 13.82 -11.13
C GLU A 220 25.82 14.86 -10.11
N ALA A 221 24.69 15.53 -10.38
CA ALA A 221 24.11 16.53 -9.48
C ALA A 221 23.84 15.97 -8.07
N THR A 222 23.39 14.71 -7.98
CA THR A 222 23.10 14.06 -6.69
C THR A 222 24.37 13.79 -5.91
N ARG A 223 25.43 13.30 -6.57
CA ARG A 223 26.74 13.09 -5.93
C ARG A 223 27.34 14.40 -5.45
N GLN A 224 27.31 15.43 -6.30
CA GLN A 224 27.79 16.76 -5.97
C GLN A 224 27.03 17.35 -4.78
N PHE A 225 25.71 17.16 -4.72
CA PHE A 225 24.87 17.66 -3.64
C PHE A 225 25.21 17.01 -2.29
N TYR A 226 25.31 15.68 -2.22
CA TYR A 226 25.54 14.98 -0.95
C TYR A 226 27.01 14.92 -0.52
N THR A 227 27.97 14.95 -1.44
CA THR A 227 29.39 14.74 -1.13
C THR A 227 30.28 15.94 -1.43
N GLY A 228 29.80 16.90 -2.22
CA GLY A 228 30.63 17.96 -2.79
C GLY A 228 31.57 17.49 -3.91
N SER A 229 31.45 16.22 -4.35
CA SER A 229 32.23 15.62 -5.43
C SER A 229 31.33 14.98 -6.50
N ILE A 230 31.80 15.03 -7.75
CA ILE A 230 31.16 14.36 -8.89
C ILE A 230 31.61 12.92 -9.07
N GLU A 231 32.62 12.48 -8.31
CA GLU A 231 33.26 11.18 -8.43
C GLU A 231 32.29 10.03 -8.10
N ASN A 232 32.30 8.98 -8.93
CA ASN A 232 31.58 7.76 -8.67
C ASN A 232 32.56 6.64 -8.28
N ILE A 233 32.64 6.36 -6.98
CA ILE A 233 33.56 5.38 -6.39
C ILE A 233 33.21 3.90 -6.69
N GLY A 234 32.15 3.66 -7.47
CA GLY A 234 31.74 2.31 -7.85
C GLY A 234 30.87 1.60 -6.81
N PHE A 235 30.20 0.53 -7.25
CA PHE A 235 29.13 -0.13 -6.48
C PHE A 235 29.65 -0.75 -5.20
N PHE A 236 30.66 -1.60 -5.28
CA PHE A 236 31.15 -2.34 -4.12
C PHE A 236 31.72 -1.41 -3.04
N GLN A 237 32.44 -0.36 -3.44
CA GLN A 237 32.99 0.62 -2.50
C GLN A 237 31.87 1.43 -1.84
N SER A 238 30.87 1.89 -2.61
CA SER A 238 29.71 2.60 -2.07
C SER A 238 28.92 1.73 -1.08
N MET A 239 28.66 0.46 -1.43
CA MET A 239 27.98 -0.49 -0.53
C MET A 239 28.79 -0.75 0.74
N TRP A 240 30.10 -0.92 0.61
CA TRP A 240 30.98 -1.14 1.76
C TRP A 240 30.99 0.07 2.69
N GLN A 241 31.06 1.29 2.15
CA GLN A 241 30.99 2.54 2.93
C GLN A 241 29.68 2.63 3.71
N ASN A 242 28.54 2.34 3.08
CA ASN A 242 27.23 2.39 3.72
C ASN A 242 27.07 1.33 4.82
N ILE A 243 27.50 0.10 4.57
CA ILE A 243 27.38 -1.01 5.53
C ILE A 243 28.37 -0.86 6.70
N SER A 244 29.54 -0.28 6.44
CA SER A 244 30.55 -0.03 7.47
C SER A 244 30.17 1.10 8.43
N ASN A 245 29.20 1.95 8.07
CA ASN A 245 28.66 2.98 8.94
C ASN A 245 27.50 2.41 9.79
N PRO A 246 27.69 2.14 11.10
CA PRO A 246 26.65 1.54 11.93
C PRO A 246 25.43 2.44 12.09
N VAL A 247 25.61 3.76 12.11
CA VAL A 247 24.50 4.72 12.23
C VAL A 247 23.62 4.65 10.98
N PHE A 248 24.23 4.60 9.80
CA PHE A 248 23.51 4.42 8.53
C PHE A 248 22.69 3.13 8.53
N VAL A 249 23.28 1.99 8.90
CA VAL A 249 22.58 0.70 8.96
C VAL A 249 21.40 0.74 9.92
N ILE A 250 21.60 1.27 11.13
CA ILE A 250 20.56 1.35 12.17
C ILE A 250 19.40 2.25 11.70
N VAL A 251 19.71 3.47 11.23
CA VAL A 251 18.70 4.45 10.82
C VAL A 251 17.86 3.91 9.65
N HIS A 252 18.50 3.39 8.60
CA HIS A 252 17.75 2.91 7.43
C HIS A 252 16.98 1.62 7.71
N THR A 253 17.50 0.71 8.54
CA THR A 253 16.74 -0.47 8.97
C THR A 253 15.52 -0.07 9.81
N PHE A 254 15.69 0.88 10.74
CA PHE A 254 14.61 1.40 11.57
C PHE A 254 13.53 2.11 10.74
N ARG A 255 13.93 2.95 9.77
CA ARG A 255 13.01 3.53 8.77
C ARG A 255 12.23 2.43 8.04
N GLY A 256 12.90 1.38 7.58
CA GLY A 256 12.25 0.23 6.97
C GLY A 256 11.22 -0.45 7.88
N MET A 257 11.51 -0.60 9.18
CA MET A 257 10.58 -1.16 10.15
C MET A 257 9.35 -0.27 10.36
N LEU A 258 9.53 1.04 10.47
CA LEU A 258 8.42 2.00 10.57
C LEU A 258 7.52 1.96 9.33
N PHE A 259 8.10 1.89 8.13
CA PHE A 259 7.33 1.60 6.91
C PHE A 259 6.59 0.25 6.99
N GLY A 260 7.20 -0.78 7.57
CA GLY A 260 6.54 -2.05 7.86
C GLY A 260 5.33 -1.91 8.77
N VAL A 261 5.39 -1.04 9.79
CA VAL A 261 4.26 -0.70 10.66
C VAL A 261 3.14 -0.02 9.85
N ALA A 262 3.46 1.01 9.05
CA ALA A 262 2.48 1.66 8.18
C ALA A 262 1.84 0.65 7.20
N GLY A 263 2.64 -0.21 6.59
CA GLY A 263 2.19 -1.28 5.71
C GLY A 263 1.27 -2.30 6.40
N TYR A 264 1.54 -2.64 7.66
CA TYR A 264 0.67 -3.50 8.46
C TYR A 264 -0.71 -2.87 8.67
N LEU A 265 -0.76 -1.57 8.99
CA LEU A 265 -2.00 -0.82 9.16
C LEU A 265 -2.82 -0.80 7.86
N PHE A 266 -2.22 -0.40 6.73
CA PHE A 266 -2.89 -0.44 5.44
C PHE A 266 -3.35 -1.86 5.06
N HIS A 267 -2.53 -2.87 5.30
CA HIS A 267 -2.87 -4.27 5.02
C HIS A 267 -4.11 -4.75 5.78
N ASN A 268 -4.30 -4.30 7.03
CA ASN A 268 -5.43 -4.65 7.88
C ASN A 268 -6.72 -3.91 7.53
N ILE A 269 -6.63 -2.75 6.88
CA ILE A 269 -7.78 -2.07 6.30
C ILE A 269 -8.38 -2.91 5.16
N LEU A 270 -7.53 -3.56 4.36
CA LEU A 270 -7.92 -4.25 3.14
C LEU A 270 -8.54 -5.64 3.40
N LYS A 271 -9.73 -5.86 2.82
CA LYS A 271 -10.43 -7.15 2.72
C LYS A 271 -10.66 -7.51 1.24
N CYS A 272 -9.59 -7.91 0.58
CA CYS A 272 -9.59 -8.34 -0.82
C CYS A 272 -8.55 -9.46 -1.05
N SER A 273 -8.43 -9.93 -2.29
CA SER A 273 -7.47 -10.98 -2.66
C SER A 273 -6.02 -10.53 -2.46
N ARG A 274 -5.11 -11.51 -2.29
CA ARG A 274 -3.67 -11.27 -2.10
C ARG A 274 -3.09 -10.33 -3.17
N SER A 275 -3.35 -10.60 -4.44
CA SER A 275 -2.81 -9.80 -5.55
C SER A 275 -3.32 -8.35 -5.52
N ARG A 276 -4.60 -8.15 -5.15
CA ARG A 276 -5.16 -6.79 -5.00
C ARG A 276 -4.51 -6.04 -3.83
N LYS A 277 -4.27 -6.71 -2.70
CA LYS A 277 -3.55 -6.09 -1.58
C LYS A 277 -2.15 -5.64 -1.98
N ILE A 278 -1.42 -6.49 -2.71
CA ILE A 278 -0.07 -6.18 -3.21
C ILE A 278 -0.09 -4.93 -4.10
N ILE A 279 -0.99 -4.87 -5.08
CA ILE A 279 -1.11 -3.72 -5.98
C ILE A 279 -1.48 -2.44 -5.22
N ILE A 280 -2.46 -2.52 -4.31
CA ILE A 280 -2.90 -1.34 -3.54
C ILE A 280 -1.77 -0.82 -2.65
N LEU A 281 -1.05 -1.72 -1.97
CA LEU A 281 0.10 -1.33 -1.13
C LEU A 281 1.24 -0.77 -1.97
N ALA A 282 1.52 -1.35 -3.14
CA ALA A 282 2.50 -0.79 -4.08
C ALA A 282 2.15 0.65 -4.43
N LEU A 283 0.91 0.91 -4.86
CA LEU A 283 0.44 2.26 -5.22
C LEU A 283 0.50 3.24 -4.04
N ILE A 284 0.07 2.83 -2.84
CA ILE A 284 0.12 3.69 -1.66
C ILE A 284 1.55 4.08 -1.30
N PHE A 285 2.49 3.13 -1.30
CA PHE A 285 3.89 3.39 -1.00
C PHE A 285 4.57 4.18 -2.11
N GLY A 286 4.26 3.90 -3.38
CA GLY A 286 4.73 4.69 -4.51
C GLY A 286 4.35 6.17 -4.39
N GLY A 287 3.21 6.48 -3.74
CA GLY A 287 2.80 7.85 -3.44
C GLY A 287 3.78 8.62 -2.54
N PHE A 288 4.49 7.93 -1.64
CA PHE A 288 5.55 8.53 -0.83
C PHE A 288 6.71 9.05 -1.68
N GLY A 289 7.12 8.31 -2.71
CA GLY A 289 8.15 8.78 -3.64
C GLY A 289 7.61 9.79 -4.65
N PHE A 290 6.37 9.60 -5.09
CA PHE A 290 5.77 10.42 -6.15
C PHE A 290 5.68 11.90 -5.76
N GLN A 291 5.49 12.20 -4.47
CA GLN A 291 5.41 13.59 -3.98
C GLN A 291 6.66 14.42 -4.29
N ILE A 292 7.83 13.78 -4.47
CA ILE A 292 9.11 14.45 -4.77
C ILE A 292 9.07 15.12 -6.15
N VAL A 293 8.11 14.75 -7.01
CA VAL A 293 7.88 15.43 -8.29
C VAL A 293 7.56 16.92 -8.10
N LEU A 294 7.05 17.34 -6.95
CA LEU A 294 6.69 18.74 -6.70
C LEU A 294 7.95 19.60 -6.58
N PRO A 295 8.00 20.77 -7.26
CA PRO A 295 9.05 21.76 -7.04
C PRO A 295 9.16 22.05 -5.56
N ASN A 296 10.37 21.91 -5.01
CA ASN A 296 10.63 22.15 -3.61
C ASN A 296 12.00 22.81 -3.44
N PRO A 297 12.14 23.73 -2.48
CA PRO A 297 13.35 24.56 -2.36
C PRO A 297 14.52 23.81 -1.72
N LEU A 298 14.28 22.62 -1.18
CA LEU A 298 15.30 21.84 -0.49
C LEU A 298 16.20 21.07 -1.46
N LEU A 299 15.65 20.66 -2.60
CA LEU A 299 16.34 19.84 -3.58
C LEU A 299 16.45 20.59 -4.90
N PRO A 300 17.68 20.84 -5.40
CA PRO A 300 17.88 21.34 -6.76
C PRO A 300 17.20 20.43 -7.79
N GLU A 301 16.77 21.01 -8.90
CA GLU A 301 15.92 20.34 -9.90
C GLU A 301 16.39 18.93 -10.28
N MET A 302 17.67 18.78 -10.67
CA MET A 302 18.21 17.48 -11.09
C MET A 302 18.33 16.48 -9.94
N VAL A 303 18.60 16.95 -8.72
CA VAL A 303 18.64 16.10 -7.51
C VAL A 303 17.23 15.60 -7.22
N ARG A 304 16.24 16.50 -7.26
CA ARG A 304 14.82 16.17 -7.10
C ARG A 304 14.34 15.17 -8.16
N ILE A 305 14.66 15.38 -9.44
CA ILE A 305 14.28 14.45 -10.52
C ILE A 305 14.89 13.05 -10.28
N SER A 306 16.17 12.99 -9.92
CA SER A 306 16.83 11.72 -9.60
C SER A 306 16.13 10.97 -8.47
N HIS A 307 15.79 11.68 -7.38
CA HIS A 307 15.08 11.10 -6.24
C HIS A 307 13.63 10.78 -6.54
N PHE A 308 12.95 11.52 -7.41
CA PHE A 308 11.61 11.18 -7.86
C PHE A 308 11.60 9.83 -8.56
N ILE A 309 12.53 9.60 -9.50
CA ILE A 309 12.64 8.33 -10.23
C ILE A 309 13.01 7.20 -9.26
N GLU A 310 14.05 7.41 -8.45
CA GLU A 310 14.55 6.46 -7.46
C GLU A 310 13.47 6.08 -6.44
N THR A 311 12.90 7.07 -5.74
CA THR A 311 12.01 6.85 -4.61
C THR A 311 10.66 6.33 -5.08
N THR A 312 10.12 6.83 -6.20
CA THR A 312 8.83 6.32 -6.71
C THR A 312 8.95 4.86 -7.14
N SER A 313 10.00 4.50 -7.89
CA SER A 313 10.20 3.14 -8.38
C SER A 313 10.54 2.15 -7.26
N SER A 314 11.43 2.53 -6.34
CA SER A 314 11.79 1.71 -5.17
C SER A 314 10.59 1.51 -4.25
N MET A 315 9.80 2.54 -3.97
CA MET A 315 8.66 2.46 -3.06
C MET A 315 7.47 1.70 -3.66
N LEU A 316 7.26 1.75 -4.98
CA LEU A 316 6.33 0.86 -5.66
C LEU A 316 6.71 -0.62 -5.45
N LEU A 317 7.97 -0.97 -5.72
CA LEU A 317 8.49 -2.33 -5.52
C LEU A 317 8.41 -2.76 -4.05
N PHE A 318 8.82 -1.87 -3.15
CA PHE A 318 8.82 -2.12 -1.72
C PHE A 318 7.40 -2.31 -1.17
N GLY A 319 6.43 -1.48 -1.55
CA GLY A 319 5.03 -1.67 -1.18
C GLY A 319 4.45 -3.00 -1.67
N ALA A 320 4.83 -3.44 -2.88
CA ALA A 320 4.48 -4.76 -3.38
C ALA A 320 5.08 -5.89 -2.50
N LEU A 321 6.35 -5.76 -2.12
CA LEU A 321 7.05 -6.71 -1.26
C LEU A 321 6.43 -6.79 0.14
N VAL A 322 6.08 -5.64 0.73
CA VAL A 322 5.33 -5.55 1.99
C VAL A 322 4.01 -6.34 1.90
N GLY A 323 3.27 -6.15 0.80
CA GLY A 323 2.07 -6.92 0.51
C GLY A 323 2.33 -8.43 0.42
N VAL A 324 3.43 -8.85 -0.22
CA VAL A 324 3.83 -10.25 -0.33
C VAL A 324 4.14 -10.84 1.06
N ILE A 325 4.94 -10.15 1.87
CA ILE A 325 5.37 -10.60 3.20
C ILE A 325 4.16 -10.74 4.15
N PHE A 326 3.27 -9.75 4.19
CA PHE A 326 2.09 -9.83 5.06
C PHE A 326 1.10 -10.92 4.62
N ASN A 327 0.97 -11.17 3.31
CA ASN A 327 0.11 -12.25 2.80
C ASN A 327 0.75 -13.65 2.84
N TYR A 328 2.05 -13.76 3.10
CA TYR A 328 2.71 -15.07 3.23
C TYR A 328 2.14 -15.83 4.44
N LYS A 329 1.53 -16.99 4.17
CA LYS A 329 1.14 -17.97 5.18
C LYS A 329 2.11 -19.13 5.07
N LYS A 330 2.86 -19.42 6.13
CA LYS A 330 3.68 -20.64 6.19
C LYS A 330 2.73 -21.82 5.98
N ALA A 331 2.99 -22.65 4.97
CA ALA A 331 2.23 -23.89 4.79
C ALA A 331 2.31 -24.62 6.13
N LYS A 332 1.14 -24.92 6.72
CA LYS A 332 1.08 -25.71 7.95
C LYS A 332 1.77 -27.02 7.58
N SER A 333 2.99 -27.26 8.08
CA SER A 333 3.67 -28.54 7.86
C SER A 333 2.66 -29.59 8.26
N SER A 334 2.22 -30.39 7.31
CA SER A 334 1.35 -31.53 7.56
C SER A 334 2.14 -32.46 8.45
N GLY A 335 2.07 -32.22 9.76
CA GLY A 335 2.48 -33.17 10.75
C GLY A 335 1.70 -34.42 10.43
N SER A 336 2.41 -35.40 9.88
CA SER A 336 2.00 -36.79 9.95
C SER A 336 1.51 -37.00 11.37
N LEU A 337 0.21 -37.26 11.54
CA LEU A 337 -0.28 -37.86 12.77
C LEU A 337 0.36 -39.25 12.81
N TYR A 338 1.55 -39.32 13.39
CA TYR A 338 2.07 -40.58 13.88
C TYR A 338 1.16 -40.94 15.06
N ASP A 339 0.23 -41.86 14.81
CA ASP A 339 -0.53 -42.47 15.88
C ASP A 339 0.39 -43.45 16.61
N THR A 340 0.89 -43.02 17.76
CA THR A 340 1.77 -43.82 18.61
C THR A 340 1.07 -45.07 19.16
N ALA A 341 -0.27 -45.14 19.12
CA ALA A 341 -1.00 -46.31 19.56
C ALA A 341 -1.02 -47.44 18.51
N THR A 342 -0.85 -47.13 17.22
CA THR A 342 -0.98 -48.12 16.14
C THR A 342 0.29 -48.33 15.31
N GLY A 343 1.33 -47.53 15.53
CA GLY A 343 2.63 -47.67 14.86
C GLY A 343 2.57 -47.56 13.33
N ARG A 344 1.48 -47.01 12.77
CA ARG A 344 1.25 -46.95 11.33
C ARG A 344 1.10 -45.52 10.81
N LEU A 345 1.86 -45.23 9.75
CA LEU A 345 1.66 -44.07 8.89
C LEU A 345 0.37 -44.24 8.10
N TRP A 346 -0.70 -43.57 8.51
CA TRP A 346 -1.94 -43.52 7.73
C TRP A 346 -1.80 -42.51 6.59
N PRO A 347 -1.93 -42.93 5.31
CA PRO A 347 -2.07 -41.98 4.22
C PRO A 347 -3.41 -41.26 4.36
N LYS A 348 -3.38 -39.92 4.45
CA LYS A 348 -4.62 -39.12 4.51
C LYS A 348 -5.32 -39.17 3.15
N GLY A 349 -6.39 -39.93 3.09
CA GLY A 349 -7.26 -40.14 1.92
C GLY A 349 -8.29 -41.26 2.10
N ALA A 350 -8.12 -42.12 3.11
CA ALA A 350 -9.11 -43.13 3.44
C ALA A 350 -10.37 -42.48 4.05
N ASN A 351 -11.39 -42.27 3.20
CA ASN A 351 -12.73 -41.86 3.60
C ASN A 351 -13.24 -42.77 4.72
N HIS A 352 -13.51 -42.19 5.89
CA HIS A 352 -14.10 -42.89 7.04
C HIS A 352 -15.53 -43.41 6.78
N SER A 353 -16.12 -43.11 5.62
CA SER A 353 -17.46 -43.54 5.23
C SER A 353 -17.57 -45.00 4.78
N ILE A 354 -16.45 -45.70 4.50
CA ILE A 354 -16.49 -47.12 4.07
C ILE A 354 -16.38 -48.09 5.25
N ALA A 355 -15.86 -47.66 6.40
CA ALA A 355 -15.62 -48.56 7.55
C ALA A 355 -16.85 -48.83 8.44
N LYS A 356 -18.02 -48.24 8.16
CA LYS A 356 -19.26 -48.48 8.93
C LYS A 356 -20.24 -49.47 8.25
N GLY A 357 -19.88 -50.05 7.11
CA GLY A 357 -20.78 -50.90 6.31
C GLY A 357 -20.86 -52.38 6.69
N LEU A 358 -20.10 -52.88 7.68
CA LEU A 358 -19.92 -54.34 7.84
C LEU A 358 -20.45 -54.98 9.13
N PHE A 359 -21.13 -54.25 10.03
CA PHE A 359 -21.73 -54.89 11.21
C PHE A 359 -23.05 -54.24 11.62
N LYS A 360 -24.17 -54.75 11.08
CA LYS A 360 -25.25 -55.43 11.83
C LYS A 360 -26.60 -55.41 11.08
N LYS A 361 -27.14 -56.61 10.90
CA LYS A 361 -28.50 -56.97 10.47
C LYS A 361 -29.58 -56.46 11.45
N GLN A 362 -30.62 -55.82 10.88
CA GLN A 362 -32.09 -55.98 11.08
C GLN A 362 -32.76 -56.03 12.48
N PRO A 363 -34.11 -55.87 12.62
CA PRO A 363 -35.11 -55.14 11.82
C PRO A 363 -36.28 -54.45 12.62
N ARG A 364 -37.19 -53.78 11.86
CA ARG A 364 -38.63 -53.46 12.13
C ARG A 364 -39.03 -52.48 13.26
N GLY A 365 -39.92 -51.54 12.92
CA GLY A 365 -40.88 -50.98 13.89
C GLY A 365 -41.39 -49.56 13.63
N TYR A 366 -42.49 -49.45 12.87
CA TYR A 366 -43.67 -48.56 13.03
C TYR A 366 -43.62 -47.11 13.58
N CYS A 367 -44.45 -46.29 12.89
CA CYS A 367 -45.37 -45.24 13.38
C CYS A 367 -44.90 -43.80 13.72
N ARG A 368 -45.27 -42.90 12.78
CA ARG A 368 -46.03 -41.62 12.87
C ARG A 368 -45.63 -40.46 13.80
N PRO A 369 -46.00 -39.21 13.40
CA PRO A 369 -45.76 -37.97 14.14
C PRO A 369 -46.90 -37.63 15.10
N ASP A 370 -46.65 -36.77 16.10
CA ASP A 370 -47.50 -35.61 16.42
C ASP A 370 -46.94 -34.75 17.58
N VAL A 371 -47.05 -33.43 17.38
CA VAL A 371 -47.50 -32.37 18.30
C VAL A 371 -46.83 -32.20 19.68
N HIS A 372 -46.20 -31.04 19.86
CA HIS A 372 -46.60 -30.05 20.88
C HIS A 372 -46.20 -28.63 20.48
#